data_AF-A0A4C1Z1R2-F1
#
_entry.id   AF-A0A4C1Z1R2-F1
#
_cell.length_a   1.000
_cell.length_b   1.000
_cell.length_c   1.000
_cell.angle_alpha   90.00
_cell.angle_beta   90.00
_cell.angle_gamma   90.00
#
_symmetry.space_group_name_H-M   'P 1'
#
loop_
_entity.id
_entity.type
_entity.pdbx_description
1 polymer ?
#
loop_
_entity_poly.entity_id
_entity_poly.type
_entity_poly.pdbx_seq_one_letter_code
_entity_poly.pdbx_strand_id
1 'polypeptide(L)'
;MGSDIQAHRRIIVKKFAKLAGRVEFLVLPLFALTTPVRDALQNLHEETNDSVAASDLLSLIQNMEQFEFIVTIVAWYDILFQVNIVSKAMQSEMMDLPNASQLLKTIRIRKQYRRSFSSTIITAKEIASLAEINPVLRQSDLEERNARCVKCLGNHGITQCTRNKDRDQLPACVLSKEKGHTADYLRCPRAPKKAPAPAKVTPP
;
A
#
# COMPACT_ATOMS: atom_id res chain seq x y z
N MET A 1 -24.61 24.45 -27.53
CA MET A 1 -24.28 23.91 -26.19
C MET A 1 -23.40 22.66 -26.21
N GLY A 2 -23.45 21.78 -27.22
CA GLY A 2 -22.61 20.55 -27.25
C GLY A 2 -21.13 20.74 -27.62
N SER A 3 -20.72 21.89 -28.15
CA SER A 3 -19.33 22.18 -28.55
C SER A 3 -18.40 22.48 -27.37
N ASP A 4 -18.94 23.09 -26.31
CA ASP A 4 -18.18 23.55 -25.15
C ASP A 4 -17.78 22.39 -24.20
N ILE A 5 -18.65 21.38 -24.11
CA ILE A 5 -18.41 20.15 -23.34
C ILE A 5 -17.29 19.30 -24.00
N GLN A 6 -17.25 19.25 -25.34
CA GLN A 6 -16.15 18.63 -26.09
C GLN A 6 -14.82 19.38 -25.87
N ALA A 7 -14.86 20.72 -25.78
CA ALA A 7 -13.68 21.55 -25.50
C ALA A 7 -13.15 21.32 -24.08
N HIS A 8 -14.02 21.28 -23.06
CA HIS A 8 -13.62 21.01 -21.68
C HIS A 8 -13.01 19.61 -21.52
N ARG A 9 -13.60 18.60 -22.18
CA ARG A 9 -13.07 17.24 -22.20
C ARG A 9 -11.72 17.16 -22.91
N ARG A 10 -11.51 17.93 -23.99
CA ARG A 10 -10.20 18.07 -24.67
C ARG A 10 -9.18 18.81 -23.81
N ILE A 11 -9.56 19.80 -23.02
CA ILE A 11 -8.66 20.51 -22.09
C ILE A 11 -8.21 19.59 -20.97
N ILE A 12 -9.12 18.78 -20.42
CA ILE A 12 -8.80 17.75 -19.44
C ILE A 12 -7.88 16.71 -20.07
N VAL A 13 -8.20 16.20 -21.26
CA VAL A 13 -7.35 15.23 -21.98
C VAL A 13 -5.98 15.83 -22.37
N LYS A 14 -5.88 17.13 -22.68
CA LYS A 14 -4.61 17.83 -22.93
C LYS A 14 -3.80 18.07 -21.65
N LYS A 15 -4.46 18.35 -20.51
CA LYS A 15 -3.83 18.35 -19.18
C LYS A 15 -3.36 16.94 -18.79
N PHE A 16 -4.08 15.90 -19.21
CA PHE A 16 -3.66 14.50 -19.11
C PHE A 16 -2.54 14.14 -20.09
N ALA A 17 -2.46 14.74 -21.28
CA ALA A 17 -1.35 14.58 -22.22
C ALA A 17 -0.07 15.30 -21.76
N LYS A 18 -0.19 16.23 -20.79
CA LYS A 18 0.91 16.69 -19.93
C LYS A 18 1.38 15.58 -18.95
N LEU A 19 1.10 14.31 -19.27
CA LEU A 19 1.77 13.10 -18.77
C LEU A 19 3.29 13.11 -19.02
N ALA A 20 3.77 13.97 -19.92
CA ALA A 20 5.21 14.21 -20.12
C ALA A 20 5.90 14.86 -18.90
N GLY A 21 5.15 15.45 -17.96
CA GLY A 21 5.67 16.14 -16.78
C GLY A 21 5.44 15.42 -15.46
N ARG A 22 5.20 14.09 -15.46
CA ARG A 22 5.00 13.33 -14.21
C ARG A 22 6.21 13.42 -13.28
N VAL A 23 7.42 13.42 -13.83
CA VAL A 23 8.65 13.59 -13.05
C VAL A 23 8.69 14.98 -12.44
N GLU A 24 8.52 16.04 -13.22
CA GLU A 24 8.59 17.43 -12.73
C GLU A 24 7.47 17.79 -11.72
N PHE A 25 6.26 17.24 -11.91
CA PHE A 25 5.11 17.48 -11.02
C PHE A 25 5.13 16.62 -9.73
N LEU A 26 5.87 15.52 -9.71
CA LEU A 26 6.06 14.67 -8.52
C LEU A 26 7.34 15.01 -7.77
N VAL A 27 8.44 15.23 -8.50
CA VAL A 27 9.76 15.57 -7.95
C VAL A 27 9.68 16.87 -7.16
N LEU A 28 9.08 17.94 -7.70
CA LEU A 28 9.04 19.23 -7.00
C LEU A 28 8.27 19.16 -5.66
N PRO A 29 7.05 18.62 -5.59
CA PRO A 29 6.33 18.49 -4.32
C PRO A 29 6.93 17.43 -3.39
N LEU A 30 7.44 16.32 -3.92
CA LEU A 30 8.06 15.27 -3.11
C LEU A 30 9.31 15.82 -2.41
N PHE A 31 10.21 16.43 -3.18
CA PHE A 31 11.44 17.04 -2.66
C PHE A 31 11.10 18.19 -1.71
N ALA A 32 10.15 19.08 -2.06
CA ALA A 32 9.72 20.17 -1.19
C ALA A 32 9.05 19.72 0.12
N LEU A 33 8.52 18.49 0.21
CA LEU A 33 7.97 17.93 1.44
C LEU A 33 9.00 17.14 2.24
N THR A 34 9.91 16.43 1.58
CA THR A 34 10.89 15.58 2.27
C THR A 34 12.13 16.34 2.72
N THR A 35 12.56 17.39 2.01
CA THR A 35 13.75 18.16 2.42
C THR A 35 13.54 18.94 3.70
N PRO A 36 12.44 19.68 3.94
CA PRO A 36 12.30 20.42 5.19
C PRO A 36 12.14 19.49 6.38
N VAL A 37 11.52 18.32 6.17
CA VAL A 37 11.41 17.28 7.20
C VAL A 37 12.79 16.69 7.50
N ARG A 38 13.60 16.39 6.48
CA ARG A 38 14.98 15.91 6.65
C ARG A 38 15.84 16.92 7.40
N ASP A 39 15.79 18.18 6.99
CA ASP A 39 16.58 19.25 7.60
C ASP A 39 16.14 19.50 9.05
N ALA A 40 14.83 19.48 9.32
CA ALA A 40 14.32 19.59 10.69
C ALA A 40 14.74 18.40 11.57
N LEU A 41 14.71 17.17 11.04
CA LEU A 41 15.20 15.99 11.75
C LEU A 41 16.71 16.08 12.02
N GLN A 42 17.48 16.61 11.07
CA GLN A 42 18.91 16.78 11.20
C GLN A 42 19.28 17.84 12.25
N ASN A 43 18.58 18.99 12.24
CA ASN A 43 18.74 20.01 13.29
C ASN A 43 18.38 19.45 14.67
N LEU A 44 17.27 18.70 14.78
CA LEU A 44 16.87 18.08 16.05
C LEU A 44 17.88 17.03 16.53
N HIS A 45 18.54 16.35 15.60
CA HIS A 45 19.62 15.41 15.91
C HIS A 45 20.86 16.13 16.46
N GLU A 46 21.20 17.31 15.93
CA GLU A 46 22.33 18.11 16.41
C GLU A 46 22.06 18.76 17.77
N GLU A 47 20.80 19.09 18.08
CA GLU A 47 20.39 19.74 19.33
C GLU A 47 20.09 18.77 20.48
N THR A 48 19.84 17.50 20.19
CA THR A 48 19.43 16.53 21.23
C THR A 48 20.61 16.05 22.06
N ASN A 49 20.43 16.02 23.38
CA ASN A 49 21.37 15.44 24.33
C ASN A 49 21.01 14.00 24.71
N ASP A 50 19.84 13.50 24.27
CA ASP A 50 19.41 12.12 24.52
C ASP A 50 19.95 11.20 23.42
N SER A 51 20.85 10.29 23.83
CA SER A 51 21.46 9.30 22.94
C SER A 51 20.45 8.39 22.23
N VAL A 52 19.30 8.09 22.86
CA VAL A 52 18.26 7.26 22.26
C VAL A 52 17.55 8.04 21.17
N ALA A 53 17.07 9.24 21.48
CA ALA A 53 16.45 10.13 20.51
C ALA A 53 17.39 10.46 19.35
N ALA A 54 18.69 10.67 19.62
CA ALA A 54 19.70 10.90 18.59
C ALA A 54 19.80 9.72 17.62
N SER A 55 19.82 8.49 18.15
CA SER A 55 19.87 7.27 17.34
C SER A 55 18.60 7.06 16.52
N ASP A 56 17.43 7.37 17.08
CA ASP A 56 16.14 7.28 16.39
C ASP A 56 16.07 8.28 15.23
N LEU A 57 16.48 9.53 15.44
CA LEU A 57 16.49 10.57 14.41
C LEU A 57 17.42 10.21 13.26
N LEU A 58 18.63 9.71 13.54
CA LEU A 58 19.53 9.20 12.51
C LEU A 58 18.91 8.05 11.73
N SER A 59 18.24 7.11 12.40
CA SER A 59 17.58 5.99 11.74
C SER A 59 16.45 6.47 10.81
N LEU A 60 15.70 7.51 11.20
CA LEU A 60 14.66 8.12 10.39
C LEU A 60 15.24 8.81 9.15
N ILE A 61 16.31 9.59 9.32
CA ILE A 61 17.01 10.24 8.21
C ILE A 61 17.52 9.18 7.21
N GLN A 62 18.19 8.15 7.71
CA GLN A 62 18.68 7.04 6.88
C GLN A 62 17.55 6.30 6.15
N ASN A 63 16.39 6.13 6.81
CA ASN A 63 15.21 5.53 6.20
C ASN A 63 14.64 6.37 5.06
N MET A 64 14.64 7.70 5.17
CA MET A 64 14.17 8.59 4.10
C MET A 64 15.06 8.56 2.86
N GLU A 65 16.32 8.17 3.01
CA GLU A 65 17.30 8.00 1.94
C GLU A 65 17.24 6.59 1.29
N GLN A 66 16.35 5.71 1.77
CA GLN A 66 16.15 4.39 1.17
C GLN A 66 15.20 4.43 -0.03
N PHE A 67 15.45 3.56 -1.00
CA PHE A 67 14.60 3.44 -2.18
C PHE A 67 13.16 3.03 -1.84
N GLU A 68 12.97 2.18 -0.82
CA GLU A 68 11.66 1.75 -0.34
C GLU A 68 10.80 2.92 0.16
N PHE A 69 11.43 3.93 0.76
CA PHE A 69 10.75 5.15 1.20
C PHE A 69 10.25 5.95 0.00
N ILE A 70 11.08 6.12 -1.03
CA ILE A 70 10.71 6.80 -2.28
C ILE A 70 9.51 6.10 -2.92
N VAL A 71 9.56 4.77 -3.07
CA VAL A 71 8.46 3.97 -3.63
C VAL A 71 7.18 4.18 -2.83
N THR A 72 7.29 4.22 -1.50
CA THR A 72 6.16 4.43 -0.59
C THR A 72 5.56 5.82 -0.75
N ILE A 73 6.36 6.88 -0.87
CA ILE A 73 5.80 8.22 -1.05
C ILE A 73 5.17 8.39 -2.45
N VAL A 74 5.80 7.87 -3.51
CA VAL A 74 5.19 7.89 -4.86
C VAL A 74 3.85 7.16 -4.85
N ALA A 75 3.76 6.03 -4.14
CA ALA A 75 2.51 5.30 -3.93
C ALA A 75 1.44 6.14 -3.23
N TRP A 76 1.80 6.76 -2.11
CA TRP A 76 0.90 7.60 -1.34
C TRP A 76 0.42 8.81 -2.12
N TYR A 77 1.32 9.47 -2.85
CA TYR A 77 0.98 10.60 -3.69
C TYR A 77 -0.06 10.21 -4.74
N ASP A 78 0.15 9.11 -5.48
CA ASP A 78 -0.78 8.65 -6.51
C ASP A 78 -2.19 8.44 -5.94
N ILE A 79 -2.27 7.86 -4.74
CA ILE A 79 -3.55 7.63 -4.04
C ILE A 79 -4.17 8.96 -3.63
N LEU A 80 -3.42 9.82 -2.94
CA LEU A 80 -3.90 11.11 -2.45
C LEU A 80 -4.34 12.02 -3.59
N PHE A 81 -3.63 12.00 -4.71
CA PHE A 81 -3.97 12.75 -5.91
C PHE A 81 -5.33 12.32 -6.47
N GLN A 82 -5.57 11.02 -6.59
CA GLN A 82 -6.87 10.50 -7.02
C GLN A 82 -7.99 10.86 -6.04
N VAL A 83 -7.74 10.71 -4.74
CA VAL A 83 -8.70 11.11 -3.69
C VAL A 83 -9.02 12.60 -3.78
N ASN A 84 -8.00 13.45 -3.97
CA ASN A 84 -8.17 14.89 -4.11
C ASN A 84 -8.99 15.27 -5.35
N ILE A 85 -8.75 14.63 -6.50
CA ILE A 85 -9.57 14.83 -7.71
C ILE A 85 -11.03 14.51 -7.42
N VAL A 86 -11.31 13.35 -6.83
CA VAL A 86 -12.70 12.95 -6.57
C VAL A 86 -13.33 13.83 -5.50
N SER A 87 -12.59 14.21 -4.46
CA SER A 87 -13.07 15.15 -3.43
C SER A 87 -13.48 16.49 -4.03
N LYS A 88 -12.62 17.08 -4.89
CA LYS A 88 -12.93 18.34 -5.57
C LYS A 88 -14.13 18.21 -6.51
N ALA A 89 -14.22 17.09 -7.24
CA ALA A 89 -15.38 16.81 -8.08
C ALA A 89 -16.66 16.74 -7.25
N MET A 90 -16.66 16.00 -6.14
CA MET A 90 -17.82 15.83 -5.26
C MET A 90 -18.30 17.14 -4.61
N GLN A 91 -17.41 18.10 -4.40
CA GLN A 91 -17.72 19.42 -3.84
C GLN A 91 -18.21 20.42 -4.89
N SER A 92 -18.28 20.05 -6.17
CA SER A 92 -18.80 20.91 -7.24
C SER A 92 -20.29 21.14 -7.08
N GLU A 93 -20.74 22.37 -7.33
CA GLU A 93 -22.16 22.73 -7.38
C GLU A 93 -22.95 21.92 -8.42
N MET A 94 -22.29 21.48 -9.50
CA MET A 94 -22.91 20.66 -10.54
C MET A 94 -22.94 19.16 -10.22
N MET A 95 -22.55 18.75 -9.00
CA MET A 95 -22.52 17.34 -8.62
C MET A 95 -23.94 16.80 -8.42
N ASP A 96 -24.26 15.70 -9.12
CA ASP A 96 -25.50 14.97 -8.97
C ASP A 96 -25.26 13.53 -8.50
N LEU A 97 -26.32 12.86 -8.06
CA LEU A 97 -26.24 11.50 -7.51
C LEU A 97 -25.70 10.47 -8.54
N PRO A 98 -26.11 10.49 -9.82
CA PRO A 98 -25.54 9.61 -10.84
C PRO A 98 -24.04 9.81 -11.08
N ASN A 99 -23.58 11.05 -11.23
CA ASN A 99 -22.17 11.37 -11.46
C ASN A 99 -21.33 11.03 -10.22
N ALA A 100 -21.84 11.30 -9.02
CA ALA A 100 -21.20 10.90 -7.76
C ALA A 100 -21.02 9.38 -7.69
N SER A 101 -22.06 8.61 -8.02
CA SER A 101 -22.01 7.14 -8.08
C SER A 101 -20.96 6.63 -9.07
N GLN A 102 -20.82 7.30 -10.22
CA GLN A 102 -19.80 6.96 -11.22
C GLN A 102 -18.38 7.30 -10.76
N LEU A 103 -18.19 8.47 -10.13
CA LEU A 103 -16.91 8.91 -9.54
C LEU A 103 -16.45 7.96 -8.42
N LEU A 104 -17.34 7.55 -7.52
CA LEU A 104 -16.97 6.63 -6.43
C LEU A 104 -16.52 5.25 -6.95
N LYS A 105 -17.02 4.81 -8.12
CA LYS A 105 -16.55 3.57 -8.77
C LYS A 105 -15.11 3.67 -9.27
N THR A 106 -14.59 4.86 -9.57
CA THR A 106 -13.20 5.07 -10.01
C THR A 106 -12.22 4.98 -8.83
N ILE A 107 -12.68 5.24 -7.60
CA ILE A 107 -11.93 5.05 -6.33
C ILE A 107 -11.77 3.56 -5.96
N ARG A 108 -11.84 2.62 -6.91
CA ARG A 108 -11.48 1.20 -6.65
C ARG A 108 -9.95 1.04 -6.54
N ILE A 109 -9.38 1.72 -5.55
CA ILE A 109 -7.95 1.86 -5.22
C ILE A 109 -7.23 0.51 -5.26
N ARG A 110 -7.84 -0.55 -4.72
CA ARG A 110 -7.19 -1.86 -4.54
C ARG A 110 -6.87 -2.61 -5.84
N LYS A 111 -7.72 -2.54 -6.88
CA LYS A 111 -7.48 -3.28 -8.14
C LYS A 111 -6.63 -2.50 -9.13
N GLN A 112 -6.73 -1.17 -9.10
CA GLN A 112 -5.98 -0.30 -10.00
C GLN A 112 -4.51 -0.19 -9.56
N TYR A 113 -4.27 0.02 -8.26
CA TYR A 113 -2.91 0.23 -7.75
C TYR A 113 -2.01 -1.02 -7.92
N ARG A 114 -2.56 -2.23 -7.75
CA ARG A 114 -1.82 -3.48 -8.03
C ARG A 114 -1.36 -3.61 -9.49
N ARG A 115 -2.10 -3.02 -10.44
CA ARG A 115 -1.72 -3.00 -11.87
C ARG A 115 -0.76 -1.85 -12.18
N SER A 116 -0.90 -0.73 -11.48
CA SER A 116 -0.06 0.46 -11.66
C SER A 116 1.27 0.40 -10.91
N PHE A 117 1.49 -0.59 -10.04
CA PHE A 117 2.69 -0.69 -9.21
C PHE A 117 3.99 -0.65 -10.05
N SER A 118 4.00 -1.25 -11.24
CA SER A 118 5.14 -1.16 -12.16
C SER A 118 5.44 0.28 -12.58
N SER A 119 4.41 1.11 -12.82
CA SER A 119 4.58 2.53 -13.12
C SER A 119 5.10 3.30 -11.91
N THR A 120 4.62 3.00 -10.70
CA THR A 120 5.13 3.59 -9.45
C THR A 120 6.62 3.28 -9.28
N ILE A 121 7.05 2.04 -9.53
CA ILE A 121 8.47 1.66 -9.47
C ILE A 121 9.30 2.42 -10.50
N ILE A 122 8.84 2.56 -11.74
CA ILE A 122 9.57 3.31 -12.78
C ILE A 122 9.77 4.76 -12.34
N THR A 123 8.70 5.43 -11.90
CA THR A 123 8.78 6.81 -11.41
C THR A 123 9.67 6.93 -10.17
N ALA A 124 9.60 5.98 -9.25
CA ALA A 124 10.49 5.95 -8.09
C ALA A 124 11.96 5.81 -8.50
N LYS A 125 12.29 4.99 -9.52
CA LYS A 125 13.66 4.85 -10.04
C LYS A 125 14.19 6.13 -10.66
N GLU A 126 13.35 6.84 -11.40
CA GLU A 126 13.68 8.16 -11.97
C GLU A 126 13.96 9.18 -10.86
N ILE A 127 13.11 9.22 -9.82
CA ILE A 127 13.31 10.09 -8.64
C ILE A 127 14.59 9.71 -7.90
N ALA A 128 14.83 8.42 -7.65
CA ALA A 128 16.02 7.94 -6.96
C ALA A 128 17.30 8.30 -7.71
N SER A 129 17.28 8.22 -9.04
CA SER A 129 18.42 8.62 -9.89
C SER A 129 18.71 10.12 -9.79
N LEU A 130 17.67 10.96 -9.69
CA LEU A 130 17.82 12.41 -9.47
C LEU A 130 18.29 12.76 -8.05
N ALA A 131 17.90 11.95 -7.07
CA ALA A 131 18.29 12.13 -5.67
C ALA A 131 19.63 11.45 -5.31
N GLU A 132 20.34 10.90 -6.31
CA GLU A 132 21.59 10.12 -6.12
C GLU A 132 21.44 8.92 -5.16
N ILE A 133 20.21 8.38 -5.05
CA ILE A 133 19.87 7.22 -4.22
C ILE A 133 19.91 5.96 -5.07
N ASN A 134 20.55 4.90 -4.56
CA ASN A 134 20.64 3.62 -5.26
C ASN A 134 19.24 2.95 -5.38
N PRO A 135 18.71 2.70 -6.59
CA PRO A 135 17.34 2.24 -6.80
C PRO A 135 17.19 0.71 -6.67
N VAL A 136 17.64 0.15 -5.54
CA VAL A 136 17.57 -1.27 -5.24
C VAL A 136 16.53 -1.51 -4.15
N LEU A 137 15.51 -2.31 -4.46
CA LEU A 137 14.64 -2.88 -3.42
C LEU A 137 15.38 -4.03 -2.76
N ARG A 138 15.54 -3.99 -1.44
CA ARG A 138 16.09 -5.11 -0.69
C ARG A 138 15.15 -6.32 -0.84
N GLN A 139 15.70 -7.45 -1.26
CA GLN A 139 14.93 -8.68 -1.50
C GLN A 139 14.29 -9.27 -0.23
N SER A 140 14.80 -8.92 0.95
CA SER A 140 14.23 -9.32 2.25
C SER A 140 12.73 -8.98 2.38
N ASP A 141 12.30 -7.86 1.80
CA ASP A 141 10.92 -7.36 1.92
C ASP A 141 9.95 -8.02 0.91
N LEU A 142 10.50 -8.68 -0.11
CA LEU A 142 9.76 -9.50 -1.07
C LEU A 142 9.65 -10.95 -0.57
N GLU A 143 10.66 -11.45 0.14
CA GLU A 143 10.68 -12.81 0.69
C GLU A 143 9.81 -12.99 1.94
N GLU A 144 9.64 -11.94 2.78
CA GLU A 144 8.74 -12.00 3.94
C GLU A 144 7.25 -12.03 3.59
N ARG A 145 6.90 -11.74 2.32
CA ARG A 145 5.59 -12.03 1.74
C ARG A 145 5.59 -13.25 0.83
N ASN A 146 6.47 -14.23 1.08
CA ASN A 146 6.23 -15.58 0.59
C ASN A 146 4.88 -16.05 1.14
N ALA A 147 3.86 -16.02 0.27
CA ALA A 147 2.53 -16.49 0.59
C ALA A 147 2.67 -17.92 1.09
N ARG A 148 2.51 -18.13 2.40
CA ARG A 148 2.50 -19.49 2.93
C ARG A 148 1.25 -20.17 2.38
N CYS A 149 1.43 -21.30 1.71
CA CYS A 149 0.34 -22.08 1.19
C CYS A 149 -0.59 -22.47 2.34
N VAL A 150 -1.83 -22.00 2.34
CA VAL A 150 -2.79 -22.34 3.42
C VAL A 150 -3.13 -23.84 3.46
N LYS A 151 -2.82 -24.60 2.41
CA LYS A 151 -3.04 -26.06 2.34
C LYS A 151 -1.95 -26.87 3.04
N CYS A 152 -0.70 -26.43 2.99
CA CYS A 152 0.47 -27.19 3.47
C CYS A 152 1.44 -26.39 4.36
N LEU A 153 1.21 -25.10 4.55
CA LEU A 153 2.08 -24.13 5.22
C LEU A 153 3.46 -23.92 4.58
N GLY A 154 3.70 -24.46 3.38
CA GLY A 154 4.94 -24.27 2.62
C GLY A 154 5.07 -22.86 2.04
N ASN A 155 6.30 -22.46 1.69
CA ASN A 155 6.68 -21.13 1.17
C ASN A 155 6.35 -20.92 -0.32
N HIS A 156 5.20 -21.42 -0.78
CA HIS A 156 4.73 -21.30 -2.17
C HIS A 156 3.24 -20.93 -2.24
N GLY A 157 2.80 -20.40 -3.38
CA GLY A 157 1.39 -20.07 -3.60
C GLY A 157 0.47 -21.30 -3.73
N ILE A 158 -0.83 -21.14 -3.49
CA ILE A 158 -1.82 -22.25 -3.49
C ILE A 158 -1.85 -23.02 -4.84
N THR A 159 -1.55 -22.34 -5.95
CA THR A 159 -1.55 -22.91 -7.31
C THR A 159 -0.36 -23.82 -7.58
N GLN A 160 0.73 -23.67 -6.83
CA GLN A 160 1.94 -24.49 -6.93
C GLN A 160 1.95 -25.63 -5.92
N CYS A 161 0.89 -25.76 -5.12
CA CYS A 161 0.80 -26.76 -4.08
C CYS A 161 0.42 -28.13 -4.66
N THR A 162 1.30 -29.11 -4.50
CA THR A 162 1.07 -30.51 -4.90
C THR A 162 0.38 -31.34 -3.82
N ARG A 163 0.10 -30.77 -2.64
CA ARG A 163 -0.52 -31.49 -1.52
C ARG A 163 -1.93 -31.96 -1.89
N ASN A 164 -2.13 -33.27 -1.83
CA ASN A 164 -3.43 -33.91 -1.90
C ASN A 164 -4.00 -34.09 -0.47
N LYS A 165 -5.21 -33.58 -0.23
CA LYS A 165 -5.86 -33.63 1.09
C LYS A 165 -6.15 -35.06 1.57
N ASP A 166 -6.37 -35.99 0.64
CA ASP A 166 -6.87 -37.33 0.92
C ASP A 166 -5.75 -38.36 1.08
N ARG A 167 -4.61 -38.14 0.40
CA ARG A 167 -3.46 -39.05 0.44
C ARG A 167 -2.36 -38.57 1.39
N ASP A 168 -2.17 -37.26 1.50
CA ASP A 168 -1.05 -36.71 2.23
C ASP A 168 -1.44 -36.42 3.68
N GLN A 169 -0.54 -36.80 4.60
CA GLN A 169 -0.69 -36.54 6.02
C GLN A 169 -0.95 -35.05 6.28
N LEU A 170 -1.92 -34.77 7.16
CA LEU A 170 -2.23 -33.41 7.58
C LEU A 170 -0.98 -32.74 8.18
N PRO A 171 -0.71 -31.47 7.84
CA PRO A 171 0.36 -30.72 8.46
C PRO A 171 0.15 -30.65 9.98
N ALA A 172 1.25 -30.60 10.72
CA ALA A 172 1.20 -30.46 12.17
C ALA A 172 0.49 -29.16 12.55
N CYS A 173 -0.29 -29.21 13.63
CA CYS A 173 -0.97 -28.02 14.14
C CYS A 173 0.05 -26.99 14.62
N VAL A 174 -0.15 -25.72 14.25
CA VAL A 174 0.77 -24.62 14.64
C VAL A 174 0.84 -24.45 16.16
N LEU A 175 -0.24 -24.76 16.89
CA LEU A 175 -0.33 -24.56 18.34
C LEU A 175 0.20 -25.74 19.17
N SER A 176 -0.08 -26.98 18.75
CA SER A 176 0.34 -28.17 19.49
C SER A 176 1.60 -28.83 18.92
N LYS A 177 1.98 -28.52 17.68
CA LYS A 177 3.03 -29.21 16.88
C LYS A 177 2.80 -30.71 16.70
N GLU A 178 1.60 -31.20 17.01
CA GLU A 178 1.21 -32.60 16.86
C GLU A 178 0.47 -32.83 15.54
N LYS A 179 0.61 -34.05 15.00
CA LYS A 179 -0.08 -34.51 13.78
C LYS A 179 -1.47 -35.05 14.14
N GLY A 180 -2.45 -34.91 13.25
CA GLY A 180 -3.74 -35.61 13.37
C GLY A 180 -5.00 -34.75 13.47
N HIS A 181 -4.92 -33.42 13.41
CA HIS A 181 -6.09 -32.54 13.34
C HIS A 181 -5.90 -31.41 12.31
N THR A 182 -7.02 -30.86 11.83
CA THR A 182 -7.04 -29.82 10.80
C THR A 182 -6.54 -28.49 11.32
N ALA A 183 -5.90 -27.70 10.44
CA ALA A 183 -5.41 -26.35 10.73
C ALA A 183 -6.50 -25.33 11.12
N ASP A 184 -7.78 -25.72 11.05
CA ASP A 184 -8.94 -24.95 11.53
C ASP A 184 -9.15 -25.04 13.05
N TYR A 185 -8.17 -25.60 13.79
CA TYR A 185 -8.17 -25.72 15.26
C TYR A 185 -9.31 -26.53 15.88
N LEU A 186 -10.26 -27.01 15.08
CA LEU A 186 -11.30 -27.95 15.46
C LEU A 186 -10.63 -29.20 16.04
N ARG A 187 -10.80 -29.42 17.35
CA ARG A 187 -10.19 -30.50 18.16
C ARG A 187 -8.76 -30.26 18.69
N CYS A 188 -8.18 -29.07 18.52
CA CYS A 188 -6.91 -28.75 19.20
C CYS A 188 -7.17 -28.38 20.67
N PRO A 189 -6.57 -29.07 21.67
CA PRO A 189 -6.77 -28.76 23.09
C PRO A 189 -6.20 -27.40 23.49
N ARG A 190 -5.27 -26.85 22.68
CA ARG A 190 -4.68 -25.51 22.85
C ARG A 190 -5.41 -24.42 22.06
N ALA A 191 -6.47 -24.75 21.33
CA ALA A 191 -7.24 -23.75 20.59
C ALA A 191 -7.93 -22.76 21.55
N PRO A 192 -7.94 -21.45 21.24
CA PRO A 192 -8.76 -20.50 21.97
C PRO A 192 -10.23 -20.92 21.92
N LYS A 193 -10.86 -21.12 23.08
CA LYS A 193 -12.29 -21.43 23.14
C LYS A 193 -13.07 -20.18 22.72
N LYS A 194 -13.95 -20.33 21.74
CA LYS A 194 -14.83 -19.24 21.28
C LYS A 194 -15.72 -18.82 22.44
N ALA A 195 -15.80 -17.52 22.72
CA ALA A 195 -16.72 -17.00 23.74
C ALA A 195 -18.16 -17.45 23.41
N PRO A 196 -18.99 -17.78 24.43
CA PRO A 196 -20.39 -18.10 24.21
C PRO A 196 -21.06 -16.99 23.40
N ALA A 197 -21.86 -17.36 22.39
CA ALA A 197 -22.63 -16.37 21.65
C ALA A 197 -23.58 -15.65 22.63
N PRO A 198 -23.73 -14.32 22.53
CA PRO A 198 -24.67 -13.60 23.37
C PRO A 198 -26.08 -14.17 23.13
N ALA A 199 -26.80 -14.43 24.23
CA ALA A 199 -28.15 -14.95 24.17
C ALA A 199 -29.01 -14.03 23.29
N LYS A 200 -29.68 -14.61 22.28
CA LYS A 200 -30.64 -13.86 21.48
C LYS A 200 -31.78 -13.42 22.40
N VAL A 201 -31.81 -12.14 22.73
CA VAL A 201 -33.00 -11.52 23.33
C VAL A 201 -34.05 -11.47 22.24
N THR A 202 -35.05 -12.35 22.32
CA THR A 202 -36.28 -12.24 21.53
C THR A 202 -37.05 -11.02 22.03
N PRO A 203 -37.35 -10.03 21.17
CA PRO A 203 -38.18 -8.89 21.57
C PRO A 203 -39.62 -9.35 21.84
N PRO A 204 -40.36 -8.64 22.72
CA PRO A 204 -41.80 -8.86 22.94
C PRO A 204 -42.64 -8.49 21.72
#